data_AF-A0A661JDV4-F1
#
_entry.id   AF-A0A661JDV4-F1
#
_cell.length_a   1.000
_cell.length_b   1.000
_cell.length_c   1.000
_cell.angle_alpha   90.00
_cell.angle_beta   90.00
_cell.angle_gamma   90.00
#
_symmetry.space_group_name_H-M   'P 1'
#
loop_
_entity.id
_entity.type
_entity.pdbx_description
1 polymer ?
#
loop_
_entity_poly.entity_id
_entity_poly.type
_entity_poly.pdbx_seq_one_letter_code
_entity_poly.pdbx_strand_id
1 'polypeptide(L)' 'SGATNLPMQVGSLVVRKGGAIIDINPEINPFSQMAERVKNGYHYQGSSGEILPEIVDFLKA' A
#
# COMPACT_ATOMS: atom_id res chain seq x y z
N SER A 1 -12.71 -6.98 15.19
CA SER A 1 -13.23 -5.96 14.25
C SER A 1 -12.51 -4.60 14.32
N GLY A 2 -11.58 -4.35 15.25
CA GLY A 2 -10.87 -3.05 15.33
C GLY A 2 -9.59 -2.91 14.50
N ALA A 3 -8.88 -4.02 14.24
CA ALA A 3 -7.54 -3.99 13.63
C ALA A 3 -7.52 -3.46 12.18
N THR A 4 -8.60 -3.67 11.42
CA THR A 4 -8.69 -3.22 10.01
C THR A 4 -9.40 -1.87 9.87
N ASN A 5 -10.16 -1.43 10.87
CA ASN A 5 -10.97 -0.21 10.75
C ASN A 5 -10.11 1.06 10.71
N LEU A 6 -9.18 1.20 11.66
CA LEU A 6 -8.29 2.37 11.68
C LEU A 6 -7.36 2.41 10.45
N PRO A 7 -6.68 1.31 10.06
CA PRO A 7 -5.90 1.32 8.82
C PRO A 7 -6.70 1.66 7.57
N MET A 8 -7.96 1.19 7.44
CA MET A 8 -8.82 1.56 6.31
C MET A 8 -9.18 3.05 6.31
N GLN A 9 -9.41 3.65 7.49
CA GLN A 9 -9.64 5.09 7.61
C GLN A 9 -8.40 5.89 7.21
N VAL A 10 -7.20 5.43 7.60
CA VAL A 10 -5.92 6.04 7.20
C VAL A 10 -5.71 5.94 5.69
N GLY A 11 -5.85 4.75 5.10
CA GLY A 11 -5.73 4.56 3.65
C GLY A 11 -6.72 5.43 2.88
N SER A 12 -7.98 5.47 3.32
CA SER A 12 -9.00 6.33 2.72
C SER A 12 -8.66 7.82 2.81
N LEU A 13 -8.01 8.26 3.89
CA LEU A 13 -7.55 9.64 4.03
C LEU A 13 -6.41 9.95 3.04
N VAL A 14 -5.44 9.05 2.88
CA VAL A 14 -4.34 9.18 1.91
C VAL A 14 -4.90 9.31 0.49
N VAL A 15 -5.83 8.43 0.09
CA VAL A 15 -6.51 8.50 -1.22
C VAL A 15 -7.18 9.87 -1.42
N ARG A 16 -7.98 10.32 -0.44
CA ARG A 16 -8.70 11.60 -0.53
C ARG A 16 -7.77 12.81 -0.64
N LYS A 17 -6.56 12.71 -0.10
CA LYS A 17 -5.54 13.78 -0.17
C LYS A 17 -4.65 13.67 -1.41
N GLY A 18 -4.88 12.69 -2.28
CA GLY A 18 -4.08 12.47 -3.50
C GLY A 18 -2.70 11.87 -3.24
N GLY A 19 -2.47 11.31 -2.05
CA GLY A 19 -1.23 10.63 -1.71
C GLY A 19 -1.07 9.29 -2.44
N ALA A 20 0.14 8.73 -2.35
CA ALA A 20 0.44 7.41 -2.91
C ALA A 20 0.09 6.30 -1.92
N ILE A 21 -0.35 5.15 -2.45
CA ILE A 21 -0.56 3.92 -1.68
C ILE A 21 0.23 2.81 -2.33
N ILE A 22 1.06 2.13 -1.55
CA ILE A 22 1.79 0.95 -1.99
C ILE A 22 1.41 -0.17 -1.03
N ASP A 23 0.67 -1.16 -1.53
CA ASP A 23 0.37 -2.39 -0.78
C ASP A 23 1.35 -3.48 -1.20
N ILE A 24 2.03 -4.06 -0.21
CA ILE A 24 3.01 -5.13 -0.40
C ILE A 24 2.62 -6.27 0.50
N ASN A 25 2.04 -7.31 -0.07
CA ASN A 25 1.48 -8.40 0.72
C ASN A 25 1.46 -9.71 -0.10
N PRO A 26 1.79 -10.88 0.48
CA PRO A 26 1.64 -12.15 -0.23
C PRO A 26 0.17 -12.46 -0.60
N GLU A 27 -0.78 -11.97 0.20
CA GLU A 27 -2.21 -12.20 0.02
C GLU A 27 -2.95 -10.95 -0.47
N ILE A 28 -3.89 -11.16 -1.40
CA ILE A 28 -4.82 -10.12 -1.84
C ILE A 28 -5.72 -9.73 -0.67
N ASN A 29 -5.86 -8.43 -0.41
CA ASN A 29 -6.58 -7.91 0.73
C ASN A 29 -7.33 -6.60 0.36
N PRO A 30 -8.12 -6.00 1.28
CA PRO A 30 -8.85 -4.77 0.98
C PRO A 30 -7.96 -3.55 0.64
N PHE A 31 -6.71 -3.52 1.09
CA PHE A 31 -5.74 -2.46 0.78
C PHE A 31 -5.13 -2.63 -0.60
N SER A 32 -4.84 -3.86 -1.04
CA SER A 32 -4.41 -4.11 -2.43
C SER A 32 -5.48 -3.68 -3.43
N GLN A 33 -6.75 -4.00 -3.15
CA GLN A 33 -7.90 -3.52 -3.95
C GLN A 33 -8.05 -2.00 -3.90
N MET A 34 -7.72 -1.36 -2.77
CA MET A 34 -7.73 0.10 -2.66
C MET A 34 -6.62 0.72 -3.53
N ALA A 35 -5.42 0.16 -3.50
CA ALA A 35 -4.28 0.61 -4.27
C ALA A 35 -4.55 0.50 -5.79
N GLU A 36 -5.10 -0.62 -6.26
CA GLU A 36 -5.39 -0.82 -7.69
C GLU A 36 -6.42 0.15 -8.27
N ARG A 37 -7.26 0.78 -7.42
CA ARG A 37 -8.34 1.68 -7.84
C ARG A 37 -7.93 3.15 -7.92
N VAL A 38 -6.71 3.51 -7.54
CA VAL A 38 -6.28 4.91 -7.46
C VAL A 38 -5.07 5.16 -8.36
N LYS A 39 -5.02 6.33 -8.99
CA LYS A 39 -3.99 6.68 -9.99
C LYS A 39 -2.56 6.54 -9.46
N ASN A 40 -2.34 6.83 -8.17
CA ASN A 40 -1.04 6.76 -7.50
C ASN A 40 -0.94 5.51 -6.59
N GLY A 41 -1.62 4.44 -6.97
CA GLY A 41 -1.70 3.22 -6.19
C GLY A 41 -1.00 2.06 -6.87
N TYR A 42 -0.26 1.28 -6.08
CA TYR A 42 0.52 0.13 -6.54
C TYR A 42 0.29 -1.04 -5.59
N HIS A 43 0.16 -2.23 -6.17
CA HIS A 43 0.06 -3.48 -5.43
C HIS A 43 1.19 -4.41 -5.90
N TYR A 44 1.96 -4.92 -4.95
CA TYR A 44 2.96 -5.96 -5.18
C TYR A 44 2.58 -7.20 -4.38
N GLN A 45 2.29 -8.29 -5.07
CA GLN A 45 1.99 -9.55 -4.43
C GLN A 45 3.27 -10.31 -4.08
N GLY A 46 3.72 -10.21 -2.83
CA GLY A 46 4.95 -10.86 -2.37
C GLY A 46 5.40 -10.41 -0.99
N SER A 47 6.59 -10.83 -0.58
CA SER A 47 7.15 -10.52 0.74
C SER A 47 7.66 -9.08 0.79
N SER A 48 7.17 -8.30 1.75
CA SER A 48 7.68 -6.96 2.00
C SER A 48 9.15 -6.95 2.44
N GLY A 49 9.60 -8.01 3.12
CA GLY A 49 11.00 -8.14 3.55
C GLY A 49 11.99 -8.27 2.39
N GLU A 50 11.53 -8.73 1.22
CA GLU A 50 12.36 -8.89 0.02
C GLU A 50 12.40 -7.60 -0.81
N ILE A 51 11.25 -6.96 -1.03
CA ILE A 51 11.14 -5.83 -1.96
C ILE A 51 11.38 -4.45 -1.31
N LEU A 52 11.13 -4.28 0.00
CA LEU A 52 11.31 -2.98 0.66
C LEU A 52 12.76 -2.45 0.57
N PRO A 53 13.81 -3.27 0.75
CA PRO A 53 15.19 -2.81 0.56
C PRO A 53 15.42 -2.20 -0.83
N GLU A 54 14.93 -2.84 -1.89
CA GLU A 54 15.08 -2.35 -3.27
C GLU A 54 14.37 -1.00 -3.47
N ILE A 55 13.15 -0.84 -2.94
CA ILE A 55 12.41 0.43 -3.00
C ILE A 55 13.18 1.53 -2.28
N VAL A 56 13.71 1.24 -1.09
CA VAL A 56 14.47 2.21 -0.30
C VAL A 56 15.75 2.62 -1.02
N ASP A 57 16.45 1.69 -1.65
CA ASP A 57 17.68 1.99 -2.38
C ASP A 57 17.40 2.78 -3.66
N PHE A 58 16.31 2.49 -4.38
CA PHE A 58 15.85 3.31 -5.50
C PHE A 58 15.55 4.76 -5.10
N LEU A 59 14.92 4.99 -3.94
CA LEU A 59 14.54 6.33 -3.47
C LEU A 59 15.71 7.16 -2.92
N LYS A 60 16.84 6.53 -2.58
CA LYS A 60 18.05 7.23 -2.15
C LYS A 60 18.85 7.82 -3.32
N ALA A 61 18.60 7.34 -4.54
CA ALA A 61 19.24 7.80 -5.77
C ALA A 61 18.61 9.10 -6.30
#